data_AF-F6W0K1-F1
#
_entry.id   AF-F6W0K1-F1
#
_cell.length_a   1.000
_cell.length_b   1.000
_cell.length_c   1.000
_cell.angle_alpha   90.00
_cell.angle_beta   90.00
_cell.angle_gamma   90.00
#
_symmetry.space_group_name_H-M   'P 1'
#
loop_
_entity.id
_entity.type
_entity.pdbx_description
1 polymer ?
#
loop_
_entity_poly.entity_id
_entity_poly.type
_entity_poly.pdbx_seq_one_letter_code
_entity_poly.pdbx_strand_id
1 'polypeptide(L)'
;MGDTTGVWVGGEETYRVETKEEFVQVRKRDLERLTTEVMQLRDFLPKILNGEILESFQRLDVVETSLEKKEQEVEQMRMDCEHFRARLEIAQADSIKEKKEKLALRQQLNELKEQLLQQAEYCTEMGAATCTLLWSVSSSEEVVKAILGGGKALKFFNLTGQTMESFVRSLDGNSKQELDSDENQFVFALAGILTNVAAIACGREFLVNSSRVLLDTTMQLLGDLKPGQCTKLKVLMLMTLYNVSINLKGLKYISESPSFVPLLSWLLKDPDPEVCLHVLRLVQSVVLETEVFSKLASQFHDSMFLQHIITISKSQNFSLRTLAQELLEDFKVLEFKG
;
A
#
# COMPACT_ATOMS: atom_id res chain seq x y z
N MET A 1 -19.47 72.61 31.77
CA MET A 1 -19.41 72.74 33.24
C MET A 1 -18.44 73.86 33.55
N GLY A 2 -18.95 74.93 34.19
CA GLY A 2 -18.24 76.13 34.68
C GLY A 2 -17.82 77.09 33.57
N ASP A 3 -18.51 78.19 33.22
CA ASP A 3 -19.41 79.08 33.96
C ASP A 3 -18.75 79.75 35.17
N THR A 4 -18.41 81.04 35.06
CA THR A 4 -18.86 82.14 35.95
C THR A 4 -18.15 83.46 35.60
N THR A 5 -18.86 84.44 35.02
CA THR A 5 -19.44 85.68 35.65
C THR A 5 -18.41 86.79 35.93
N GLY A 6 -18.68 88.09 35.78
CA GLY A 6 -19.86 88.91 35.49
C GLY A 6 -19.39 90.37 35.63
N VAL A 7 -19.64 91.27 34.67
CA VAL A 7 -20.74 92.26 34.62
C VAL A 7 -20.98 93.03 35.92
N TRP A 8 -20.76 94.36 35.89
CA TRP A 8 -21.54 95.48 36.47
C TRP A 8 -20.93 96.76 35.84
N VAL A 9 -21.48 97.41 34.80
CA VAL A 9 -22.65 98.31 34.67
C VAL A 9 -22.75 99.42 35.73
N GLY A 10 -22.67 100.66 35.22
CA GLY A 10 -23.10 101.92 35.84
C GLY A 10 -22.18 103.04 35.33
N GLY A 11 -22.61 104.12 34.68
CA GLY A 11 -23.90 104.61 34.23
C GLY A 11 -23.62 105.76 33.25
N GLU A 12 -24.66 106.16 32.52
CA GLU A 12 -24.64 107.13 31.42
C GLU A 12 -23.95 108.46 31.71
N GLU A 13 -23.18 108.97 30.73
CA GLU A 13 -23.27 110.38 30.36
C GLU A 13 -22.92 110.59 28.88
N THR A 14 -23.87 111.21 28.19
CA THR A 14 -23.99 111.39 26.75
C THR A 14 -22.98 112.42 26.22
N TYR A 15 -22.09 112.04 25.30
CA TYR A 15 -21.36 112.99 24.46
C TYR A 15 -21.40 112.57 22.98
N ARG A 16 -22.08 113.38 22.16
CA ARG A 16 -22.00 113.36 20.69
C ARG A 16 -20.56 113.64 20.25
N VAL A 17 -20.02 112.84 19.32
CA VAL A 17 -18.86 113.23 18.49
C VAL A 17 -19.18 112.91 17.03
N GLU A 18 -19.17 113.94 16.20
CA GLU A 18 -19.36 113.91 14.74
C GLU A 18 -18.18 113.21 14.03
N THR A 19 -18.46 112.34 13.06
CA THR A 19 -17.48 111.74 12.15
C THR A 19 -17.05 112.76 11.08
N LYS A 20 -15.81 113.24 11.13
CA LYS A 20 -15.14 113.99 10.06
C LYS A 20 -14.17 113.06 9.32
N GLU A 21 -14.16 113.13 7.99
CA GLU A 21 -13.18 112.44 7.13
C GLU A 21 -11.74 112.76 7.59
N GLU A 22 -10.99 111.74 8.02
CA GLU A 22 -9.60 111.87 8.45
C GLU A 22 -8.67 111.93 7.23
N PHE A 23 -8.34 113.14 6.80
CA PHE A 23 -7.19 113.38 5.93
C PHE A 23 -5.92 113.37 6.79
N VAL A 24 -5.05 112.38 6.59
CA VAL A 24 -3.73 112.36 7.22
C VAL A 24 -2.80 113.30 6.46
N GLN A 25 -2.43 114.42 7.09
CA GLN A 25 -1.49 115.38 6.51
C GLN A 25 -0.06 114.83 6.58
N VAL A 26 0.41 114.23 5.49
CA VAL A 26 1.77 113.71 5.37
C VAL A 26 2.72 114.81 4.90
N ARG A 27 3.89 114.92 5.52
CA ARG A 27 4.90 115.88 5.04
C ARG A 27 5.39 115.41 3.67
N LYS A 28 5.42 116.31 2.68
CA LYS A 28 5.86 116.02 1.30
C LYS A 28 7.20 115.26 1.23
N ARG A 29 8.15 115.61 2.11
CA ARG A 29 9.45 114.92 2.26
C ARG A 29 9.32 113.42 2.58
N ASP A 30 8.32 113.04 3.37
CA ASP A 30 8.14 111.66 3.81
C ASP A 30 7.50 110.83 2.68
N LEU A 31 6.60 111.44 1.90
CA LEU A 31 6.02 110.83 0.70
C LEU A 31 7.07 110.67 -0.42
N GLU A 32 7.92 111.68 -0.63
CA GLU A 32 9.03 111.63 -1.59
C GLU A 32 10.06 110.57 -1.19
N ARG A 33 10.39 110.49 0.10
CA ARG A 33 11.26 109.45 0.63
C ARG A 33 10.68 108.06 0.41
N LEU A 34 9.40 107.84 0.74
CA LEU A 34 8.72 106.58 0.48
C LEU A 34 8.72 106.24 -1.02
N THR A 35 8.47 107.22 -1.88
CA THR A 35 8.50 107.03 -3.34
C THR A 35 9.90 106.61 -3.82
N THR A 36 10.94 107.23 -3.26
CA THR A 36 12.33 106.92 -3.61
C THR A 36 12.74 105.54 -3.11
N GLU A 37 12.37 105.17 -1.88
CA GLU A 37 12.59 103.82 -1.32
C GLU A 37 11.84 102.76 -2.15
N VAL A 38 10.60 103.04 -2.57
CA VAL A 38 9.82 102.14 -3.45
C VAL A 38 10.44 102.02 -4.84
N MET A 39 10.94 103.12 -5.43
CA MET A 39 11.63 103.09 -6.72
C MET A 39 12.95 102.33 -6.64
N GLN A 40 13.74 102.54 -5.59
CA GLN A 40 14.97 101.78 -5.35
C GLN A 40 14.66 100.30 -5.21
N LEU A 41 13.66 99.93 -4.41
CA LEU A 41 13.21 98.55 -4.30
C LEU A 41 12.82 97.97 -5.67
N ARG A 42 12.04 98.70 -6.47
CA ARG A 42 11.64 98.28 -7.82
C ARG A 42 12.81 98.06 -8.76
N ASP A 43 13.87 98.86 -8.66
CA ASP A 43 15.04 98.79 -9.54
C ASP A 43 16.09 97.76 -9.07
N PHE A 44 16.15 97.48 -7.75
CA PHE A 44 17.08 96.50 -7.16
C PHE A 44 16.50 95.08 -7.08
N LEU A 45 15.19 94.92 -6.85
CA LEU A 45 14.55 93.60 -6.72
C LEU A 45 14.81 92.67 -7.92
N PRO A 46 14.67 93.10 -9.19
CA PRO A 46 14.91 92.21 -10.34
C PRO A 46 16.39 91.85 -10.57
N LYS A 47 17.32 92.66 -10.04
CA LYS A 47 18.77 92.37 -10.11
C LYS A 47 19.18 91.32 -9.08
N ILE A 48 18.46 91.26 -7.96
CA ILE A 48 18.65 90.28 -6.90
C ILE A 48 17.83 89.03 -7.19
N LEU A 49 16.57 89.15 -7.59
CA LEU A 49 15.71 88.07 -8.08
C LEU A 49 15.90 87.90 -9.59
N ASN A 50 17.07 87.42 -10.02
CA ASN A 50 17.29 87.08 -11.42
C ASN A 50 16.58 85.75 -11.79
N GLY A 51 16.37 85.51 -13.08
CA GLY A 51 15.72 84.28 -13.56
C GLY A 51 16.44 82.98 -13.20
N GLU A 52 17.77 82.98 -13.06
CA GLU A 52 18.58 81.82 -12.65
C GLU A 52 18.33 81.42 -11.19
N ILE A 53 18.09 82.40 -10.30
CA ILE A 53 17.73 82.14 -8.90
C ILE A 53 16.33 81.55 -8.82
N LEU A 54 15.36 82.09 -9.57
CA LEU A 54 14.01 81.50 -9.66
C LEU A 54 14.03 80.09 -10.28
N GLU A 55 14.83 79.86 -11.32
CA GLU A 55 15.02 78.53 -11.93
C GLU A 55 15.69 77.56 -10.95
N SER A 56 16.63 78.04 -10.14
CA SER A 56 17.27 77.24 -9.08
C SER A 56 16.26 76.82 -8.00
N PHE A 57 15.33 77.70 -7.61
CA PHE A 57 14.24 77.34 -6.69
C PHE A 57 13.27 76.33 -7.30
N GLN A 58 12.91 76.46 -8.59
CA GLN A 58 12.07 75.47 -9.28
C GLN A 58 12.77 74.11 -9.40
N ARG A 59 14.07 74.10 -9.67
CA ARG A 59 14.87 72.86 -9.69
C ARG A 59 15.00 72.25 -8.31
N LEU A 60 15.14 73.05 -7.27
CA LEU A 60 15.18 72.60 -5.88
C LEU A 60 13.84 71.94 -5.50
N ASP A 61 12.71 72.55 -5.84
CA ASP A 61 11.36 72.01 -5.61
C ASP A 61 11.13 70.65 -6.31
N VAL A 62 11.62 70.51 -7.55
CA VAL A 62 11.60 69.22 -8.27
C VAL A 62 12.50 68.17 -7.60
N VAL A 63 13.67 68.57 -7.09
CA VAL A 63 14.58 67.67 -6.38
C VAL A 63 13.99 67.26 -5.02
N GLU A 64 13.37 68.18 -4.29
CA GLU A 64 12.74 67.95 -2.99
C GLU A 64 11.56 66.98 -3.13
N THR A 65 10.66 67.22 -4.08
CA THR A 65 9.55 66.29 -4.40
C THR A 65 10.05 64.91 -4.86
N SER A 66 11.14 64.87 -5.65
CA SER A 66 11.77 63.60 -6.02
C SER A 66 12.43 62.90 -4.84
N LEU A 67 13.00 63.62 -3.88
CA LEU A 67 13.61 63.08 -2.67
C LEU A 67 12.55 62.49 -1.76
N GLU A 68 11.46 63.21 -1.51
CA GLU A 68 10.31 62.72 -0.73
C GLU A 68 9.75 61.42 -1.31
N LYS A 69 9.59 61.36 -2.65
CA LYS A 69 9.15 60.14 -3.32
C LYS A 69 10.13 58.98 -3.12
N LYS A 70 11.45 59.25 -3.18
CA LYS A 70 12.48 58.24 -2.96
C LYS A 70 12.53 57.77 -1.51
N GLU A 71 12.31 58.65 -0.54
CA GLU A 71 12.20 58.30 0.87
C GLU A 71 10.99 57.39 1.12
N GLN A 72 9.84 57.68 0.51
CA GLN A 72 8.67 56.81 0.56
C GLN A 72 8.94 55.43 -0.07
N GLU A 73 9.60 55.38 -1.23
CA GLU A 73 10.00 54.12 -1.87
C GLU A 73 10.97 53.31 -1.00
N VAL A 74 11.93 53.95 -0.35
CA VAL A 74 12.88 53.31 0.58
C VAL A 74 12.15 52.76 1.79
N GLU A 75 11.24 53.52 2.39
CA GLU A 75 10.46 53.06 3.54
C GLU A 75 9.55 51.88 3.17
N GLN A 76 8.93 51.91 1.99
CA GLN A 76 8.16 50.78 1.48
C GLN A 76 9.02 49.53 1.30
N MET A 77 10.19 49.67 0.66
CA MET A 77 11.12 48.53 0.51
C MET A 77 11.63 48.01 1.85
N ARG A 78 11.79 48.88 2.86
CA ARG A 78 12.17 48.48 4.22
C ARG A 78 11.09 47.61 4.86
N MET A 79 9.83 48.06 4.79
CA MET A 79 8.68 47.29 5.29
C MET A 79 8.55 45.93 4.57
N ASP A 80 8.73 45.90 3.25
CA ASP A 80 8.68 44.66 2.47
C ASP A 80 9.81 43.70 2.86
N CYS A 81 11.02 44.21 3.07
CA CYS A 81 12.16 43.43 3.55
C CYS A 81 11.88 42.78 4.92
N GLU A 82 11.29 43.53 5.85
CA GLU A 82 10.92 43.03 7.18
C GLU A 82 9.84 41.95 7.09
N HIS A 83 8.81 42.18 6.26
CA HIS A 83 7.75 41.19 6.02
C HIS A 83 8.28 39.90 5.39
N PHE A 84 9.15 39.99 4.38
CA PHE A 84 9.76 38.80 3.77
C PHE A 84 10.71 38.08 4.74
N ARG A 85 11.46 38.80 5.56
CA ARG A 85 12.30 38.21 6.61
C ARG A 85 11.45 37.41 7.60
N ALA A 86 10.37 37.99 8.12
CA ALA A 86 9.46 37.31 9.04
C ALA A 86 8.86 36.05 8.43
N ARG A 87 8.40 36.11 7.16
CA ARG A 87 7.87 34.94 6.45
C ARG A 87 8.91 33.85 6.24
N LEU A 88 10.15 34.22 5.94
CA LEU A 88 11.25 33.28 5.75
C LEU A 88 11.60 32.58 7.07
N GLU A 89 11.63 33.30 8.19
CA GLU A 89 11.87 32.73 9.51
C GLU A 89 10.77 31.74 9.91
N ILE A 90 9.49 32.07 9.68
CA ILE A 90 8.37 31.15 9.92
C ILE A 90 8.51 29.90 9.06
N ALA A 91 8.73 30.05 7.76
CA ALA A 91 8.89 28.91 6.85
C ALA A 91 10.11 28.03 7.20
N GLN A 92 11.20 28.63 7.69
CA GLN A 92 12.36 27.89 8.18
C GLN A 92 12.04 27.10 9.46
N ALA A 93 11.34 27.72 10.41
CA ALA A 93 10.92 27.05 11.65
C ALA A 93 10.00 25.85 11.35
N ASP A 94 9.02 26.05 10.46
CA ASP A 94 8.11 24.99 10.01
C ASP A 94 8.87 23.86 9.30
N SER A 95 9.80 24.19 8.38
CA SER A 95 10.59 23.16 7.70
C SER A 95 11.46 22.35 8.66
N ILE A 96 12.05 22.98 9.68
CA ILE A 96 12.83 22.28 10.71
C ILE A 96 11.94 21.36 11.53
N LYS A 97 10.74 21.84 11.92
CA LYS A 97 9.75 21.06 12.66
C LYS A 97 9.31 19.83 11.85
N GLU A 98 8.91 20.04 10.59
CA GLU A 98 8.51 18.96 9.68
C GLU A 98 9.64 17.95 9.45
N LYS A 99 10.89 18.40 9.30
CA LYS A 99 12.05 17.50 9.17
C LYS A 99 12.26 16.63 10.41
N LYS A 100 12.06 17.18 11.61
CA LYS A 100 12.16 16.43 12.87
C LYS A 100 11.04 15.40 12.98
N GLU A 101 9.80 15.77 12.70
CA GLU A 101 8.64 14.87 12.70
C GLU A 101 8.81 13.75 11.68
N LYS A 102 9.24 14.08 10.45
CA LYS A 102 9.54 13.09 9.41
C LYS A 102 10.63 12.10 9.81
N LEU A 103 11.66 12.56 10.53
CA LEU A 103 12.71 11.68 11.04
C LEU A 103 12.16 10.73 12.12
N ALA A 104 11.38 11.26 13.06
CA ALA A 104 10.75 10.47 14.12
C ALA A 104 9.79 9.40 13.54
N LEU A 105 8.95 9.76 12.57
CA LEU A 105 8.06 8.81 11.90
C LEU A 105 8.83 7.73 11.13
N ARG A 106 9.96 8.07 10.51
CA ARG A 106 10.83 7.07 9.84
C ARG A 106 11.45 6.10 10.83
N GLN A 107 11.85 6.57 12.01
CA GLN A 107 12.37 5.70 13.07
C GLN A 107 11.29 4.73 13.56
N GLN A 108 10.10 5.23 13.89
CA GLN A 108 8.96 4.39 14.29
C GLN A 108 8.58 3.37 13.21
N LEU A 109 8.56 3.79 11.93
CA LEU A 109 8.27 2.88 10.83
C LEU A 109 9.31 1.75 10.72
N ASN A 110 10.59 2.05 10.94
CA ASN A 110 11.64 1.05 10.91
C ASN A 110 11.54 0.08 12.10
N GLU A 111 11.26 0.59 13.30
CA GLU A 111 11.02 -0.24 14.50
C GLU A 111 9.82 -1.18 14.29
N LEU A 112 8.69 -0.66 13.78
CA LEU A 112 7.51 -1.47 13.50
C LEU A 112 7.77 -2.51 12.40
N LYS A 113 8.58 -2.18 11.40
CA LYS A 113 8.99 -3.15 10.35
C LYS A 113 9.84 -4.27 10.94
N GLU A 114 10.80 -3.95 11.79
CA GLU A 114 11.65 -4.95 12.46
C GLU A 114 10.82 -5.87 13.36
N GLN A 115 9.90 -5.30 14.16
CA GLN A 115 8.97 -6.08 14.98
C GLN A 115 8.09 -7.01 14.15
N LEU A 116 7.58 -6.54 13.00
CA LEU A 116 6.76 -7.35 12.11
C LEU A 116 7.56 -8.51 11.49
N LEU A 117 8.81 -8.27 11.09
CA LEU A 117 9.69 -9.32 10.56
C LEU A 117 9.99 -10.36 11.64
N GLN A 118 10.36 -9.94 12.85
CA GLN A 118 10.59 -10.84 13.98
C GLN A 118 9.34 -11.67 14.31
N GLN A 119 8.15 -11.06 14.26
CA GLN A 119 6.90 -11.78 14.49
C GLN A 119 6.62 -12.81 13.38
N ALA A 120 6.91 -12.48 12.12
CA ALA A 120 6.73 -13.39 10.99
C ALA A 120 7.68 -14.60 11.08
N GLU A 121 8.95 -14.36 11.41
CA GLU A 121 9.96 -15.42 11.66
C GLU A 121 9.52 -16.31 12.82
N TYR A 122 9.17 -15.71 13.98
CA TYR A 122 8.68 -16.45 15.14
C TYR A 122 7.44 -17.30 14.85
N CYS A 123 6.45 -16.75 14.14
CA CYS A 123 5.26 -17.51 13.76
C CYS A 123 5.57 -18.67 12.83
N THR A 124 6.55 -18.51 11.93
CA THR A 124 6.99 -19.56 11.01
C THR A 124 7.73 -20.67 11.74
N GLU A 125 8.70 -20.33 12.60
CA GLU A 125 9.43 -21.28 13.44
C GLU A 125 8.49 -22.06 14.38
N MET A 126 7.59 -21.35 15.06
CA MET A 126 6.58 -21.97 15.92
C MET A 126 5.64 -22.87 15.12
N GLY A 127 5.19 -22.42 13.95
CA GLY A 127 4.34 -23.18 13.03
C GLY A 127 5.02 -24.46 12.59
N ALA A 128 6.28 -24.39 12.16
CA ALA A 128 7.11 -25.52 11.77
C ALA A 128 7.23 -26.55 12.89
N ALA A 129 7.65 -26.12 14.09
CA ALA A 129 7.83 -27.01 15.22
C ALA A 129 6.52 -27.69 15.66
N THR A 130 5.47 -26.90 15.87
CA THR A 130 4.18 -27.41 16.36
C THR A 130 3.47 -28.29 15.33
N CYS A 131 3.49 -27.92 14.05
CA CYS A 131 2.88 -28.74 13.00
C CYS A 131 3.69 -30.00 12.72
N THR A 132 5.01 -29.99 12.85
CA THR A 132 5.82 -31.21 12.72
C THR A 132 5.49 -32.21 13.82
N LEU A 133 5.34 -31.73 15.07
CA LEU A 133 4.86 -32.58 16.16
C LEU A 133 3.45 -33.13 15.88
N LEU A 134 2.53 -32.25 15.44
CA LEU A 134 1.16 -32.63 15.13
C LEU A 134 1.09 -33.64 13.97
N TRP A 135 1.92 -33.46 12.94
CA TRP A 135 2.06 -34.40 11.83
C TRP A 135 2.47 -35.78 12.36
N SER A 136 3.51 -35.85 13.18
CA SER A 136 3.98 -37.11 13.77
C SER A 136 2.87 -37.84 14.54
N VAL A 137 2.18 -37.15 15.45
CA VAL A 137 1.14 -37.78 16.28
C VAL A 137 -0.17 -38.06 15.51
N SER A 138 -0.45 -37.33 14.43
CA SER A 138 -1.64 -37.54 13.60
C SER A 138 -1.61 -38.85 12.81
N SER A 139 -0.51 -39.61 12.86
CA SER A 139 -0.47 -40.98 12.33
C SER A 139 -1.38 -41.96 13.10
N SER A 140 -1.80 -41.61 14.32
CA SER A 140 -2.77 -42.36 15.13
C SER A 140 -4.21 -41.95 14.81
N GLU A 141 -5.08 -42.95 14.61
CA GLU A 141 -6.50 -42.74 14.38
C GLU A 141 -7.20 -42.03 15.56
N GLU A 142 -6.81 -42.35 16.79
CA GLU A 142 -7.33 -41.74 18.01
C GLU A 142 -7.04 -40.25 18.05
N VAL A 143 -5.82 -39.86 17.66
CA VAL A 143 -5.41 -38.45 17.59
C VAL A 143 -6.20 -37.72 16.51
N VAL A 144 -6.38 -38.31 15.33
CA VAL A 144 -7.20 -37.72 14.26
C VAL A 144 -8.64 -37.52 14.73
N LYS A 145 -9.24 -38.51 15.41
CA LYS A 145 -10.59 -38.36 16.00
C LYS A 145 -10.65 -37.22 17.01
N ALA A 146 -9.63 -37.06 17.87
CA ALA A 146 -9.56 -35.96 18.83
C ALA A 146 -9.42 -34.59 18.16
N ILE A 147 -8.59 -34.48 17.11
CA ILE A 147 -8.44 -33.25 16.33
C ILE A 147 -9.78 -32.85 15.70
N LEU A 148 -10.44 -33.80 15.03
CA LEU A 148 -11.70 -33.55 14.31
C LEU A 148 -12.89 -33.32 15.25
N GLY A 149 -12.88 -33.91 16.44
CA GLY A 149 -13.85 -33.63 17.50
C GLY A 149 -13.65 -32.27 18.18
N GLY A 150 -12.50 -31.62 17.96
CA GLY A 150 -12.19 -30.31 18.52
C GLY A 150 -12.88 -29.15 17.80
N GLY A 151 -13.37 -28.16 18.54
CA GLY A 151 -14.07 -26.98 18.00
C GLY A 151 -13.22 -26.05 17.11
N LYS A 152 -11.95 -26.36 16.89
CA LYS A 152 -11.04 -25.59 16.02
C LYS A 152 -10.66 -26.32 14.73
N ALA A 153 -11.13 -27.55 14.50
CA ALA A 153 -10.77 -28.36 13.34
C ALA A 153 -10.97 -27.61 12.01
N LEU A 154 -12.19 -27.09 11.77
CA LEU A 154 -12.49 -26.31 10.56
C LEU A 154 -11.60 -25.10 10.38
N LYS A 155 -11.35 -24.34 11.46
CA LYS A 155 -10.47 -23.17 11.40
C LYS A 155 -9.03 -23.59 11.05
N PHE A 156 -8.54 -24.67 11.64
CA PHE A 156 -7.21 -25.21 11.37
C PHE A 156 -7.06 -25.57 9.89
N PHE A 157 -7.96 -26.38 9.34
CA PHE A 157 -7.88 -26.81 7.94
C PHE A 157 -8.11 -25.67 6.93
N ASN A 158 -8.91 -24.66 7.27
CA ASN A 158 -9.00 -23.45 6.46
C ASN A 158 -7.67 -22.67 6.44
N LEU A 159 -7.01 -22.55 7.58
CA LEU A 159 -5.68 -21.93 7.67
C LEU A 159 -4.64 -22.76 6.93
N THR A 160 -4.68 -24.10 7.01
CA THR A 160 -3.83 -25.00 6.23
C THR A 160 -3.90 -24.67 4.74
N GLY A 161 -5.11 -24.58 4.17
CA GLY A 161 -5.30 -24.23 2.76
C GLY A 161 -4.74 -22.86 2.41
N GLN A 162 -5.02 -21.83 3.23
CA GLN A 162 -4.53 -20.47 3.01
C GLN A 162 -3.00 -20.36 3.10
N THR A 163 -2.39 -21.06 4.06
CA THR A 163 -0.93 -21.07 4.22
C THR A 163 -0.26 -21.77 3.04
N MET A 164 -0.77 -22.94 2.62
CA MET A 164 -0.27 -23.62 1.42
C MET A 164 -0.42 -22.76 0.16
N GLU A 165 -1.56 -22.07 0.01
CA GLU A 165 -1.81 -21.19 -1.13
C GLU A 165 -0.86 -19.98 -1.14
N SER A 166 -0.68 -19.32 0.01
CA SER A 166 0.27 -18.21 0.16
C SER A 166 1.69 -18.64 -0.17
N PHE A 167 2.09 -19.83 0.27
CA PHE A 167 3.40 -20.41 -0.04
C PHE A 167 3.55 -20.67 -1.53
N VAL A 168 2.61 -21.35 -2.19
CA VAL A 168 2.72 -21.64 -3.63
C VAL A 168 2.82 -20.35 -4.45
N ARG A 169 2.06 -19.30 -4.09
CA ARG A 169 2.15 -17.99 -4.75
C ARG A 169 3.49 -17.29 -4.55
N SER A 170 4.19 -17.51 -3.43
CA SER A 170 5.49 -16.89 -3.19
C SER A 170 6.62 -17.53 -4.01
N LEU A 171 6.41 -18.77 -4.51
CA LEU A 171 7.38 -19.52 -5.30
C LEU A 171 7.57 -19.05 -6.74
N ASP A 172 6.79 -18.08 -7.23
CA ASP A 172 6.95 -17.53 -8.59
C ASP A 172 8.26 -16.73 -8.77
N GLY A 173 9.00 -16.49 -7.70
CA GLY A 173 10.35 -15.92 -7.72
C GLY A 173 11.42 -16.90 -8.21
N ASN A 174 12.35 -16.41 -9.03
CA ASN A 174 13.49 -17.16 -9.60
C ASN A 174 14.58 -17.53 -8.56
N SER A 175 14.22 -17.58 -7.28
CA SER A 175 15.10 -17.87 -6.15
C SER A 175 15.32 -19.37 -6.02
N LYS A 176 16.60 -19.78 -5.89
CA LYS A 176 16.95 -21.16 -5.55
C LYS A 176 16.25 -21.53 -4.24
N GLN A 177 15.44 -22.57 -4.28
CA GLN A 177 14.65 -23.00 -3.14
C GLN A 177 15.55 -23.59 -2.06
N GLU A 178 15.63 -22.95 -0.90
CA GLU A 178 16.27 -23.52 0.29
C GLU A 178 15.34 -24.57 0.89
N LEU A 179 15.49 -25.83 0.47
CA LEU A 179 14.60 -26.95 0.83
C LEU A 179 14.47 -27.20 2.35
N ASP A 180 15.34 -26.62 3.18
CA ASP A 180 15.39 -26.83 4.63
C ASP A 180 14.97 -25.59 5.45
N SER A 181 14.28 -24.63 4.84
CA SER A 181 13.72 -23.50 5.59
C SER A 181 12.56 -23.93 6.51
N ASP A 182 12.39 -23.22 7.63
CA ASP A 182 11.24 -23.43 8.52
C ASP A 182 9.91 -23.22 7.79
N GLU A 183 9.86 -22.33 6.80
CA GLU A 183 8.68 -22.13 5.96
C GLU A 183 8.32 -23.41 5.17
N ASN A 184 9.31 -24.06 4.54
CA ASN A 184 9.12 -25.33 3.85
C ASN A 184 8.68 -26.42 4.83
N GLN A 185 9.35 -26.52 5.98
CA GLN A 185 9.01 -27.52 7.00
C GLN A 185 7.57 -27.31 7.53
N PHE A 186 7.17 -26.06 7.77
CA PHE A 186 5.82 -25.71 8.21
C PHE A 186 4.77 -26.14 7.19
N VAL A 187 4.96 -25.78 5.91
CA VAL A 187 4.00 -26.11 4.83
C VAL A 187 3.94 -27.62 4.58
N PHE A 188 5.08 -28.31 4.57
CA PHE A 188 5.11 -29.77 4.44
C PHE A 188 4.44 -30.46 5.62
N ALA A 189 4.63 -29.96 6.84
CA ALA A 189 3.98 -30.51 8.02
C ALA A 189 2.46 -30.35 7.97
N LEU A 190 1.96 -29.20 7.51
CA LEU A 190 0.53 -28.98 7.29
C LEU A 190 -0.05 -29.96 6.26
N ALA A 191 0.61 -30.11 5.10
CA ALA A 191 0.19 -31.07 4.07
C ALA A 191 0.31 -32.52 4.56
N GLY A 192 1.29 -32.81 5.42
CA GLY A 192 1.48 -34.10 6.06
C GLY A 192 0.37 -34.47 7.05
N ILE A 193 -0.05 -33.52 7.89
CA ILE A 193 -1.22 -33.69 8.77
C ILE A 193 -2.46 -33.99 7.93
N LEU A 194 -2.68 -33.22 6.86
CA LEU A 194 -3.79 -33.43 5.94
C LEU A 194 -3.76 -34.84 5.31
N THR A 195 -2.58 -35.32 4.92
CA THR A 195 -2.38 -36.66 4.37
C THR A 195 -2.77 -37.75 5.36
N ASN A 196 -2.32 -37.62 6.61
CA ASN A 196 -2.66 -38.56 7.69
C ASN A 196 -4.16 -38.54 8.01
N VAL A 197 -4.77 -37.35 8.06
CA VAL A 197 -6.22 -37.21 8.26
C VAL A 197 -6.99 -37.91 7.15
N ALA A 198 -6.58 -37.73 5.88
CA ALA A 198 -7.21 -38.43 4.75
C ALA A 198 -7.02 -39.96 4.81
N ALA A 199 -5.95 -40.46 5.44
CA ALA A 199 -5.74 -41.90 5.60
C ALA A 199 -6.79 -42.56 6.51
N ILE A 200 -7.44 -41.78 7.39
CA ILE A 200 -8.44 -42.27 8.35
C ILE A 200 -9.87 -42.06 7.82
N ALA A 201 -10.77 -43.02 8.07
CA ALA A 201 -12.14 -42.99 7.56
C ALA A 201 -12.94 -41.74 7.97
N CYS A 202 -12.96 -41.39 9.27
CA CYS A 202 -13.64 -40.19 9.75
C CYS A 202 -13.02 -38.89 9.21
N GLY A 203 -11.71 -38.91 8.91
CA GLY A 203 -11.03 -37.79 8.27
C GLY A 203 -11.46 -37.60 6.82
N ARG A 204 -11.59 -38.68 6.04
CA ARG A 204 -12.17 -38.60 4.68
C ARG A 204 -13.58 -38.04 4.70
N GLU A 205 -14.42 -38.51 5.61
CA GLU A 205 -15.78 -37.99 5.75
C GLU A 205 -15.79 -36.50 6.10
N PHE A 206 -14.93 -36.07 7.03
CA PHE A 206 -14.78 -34.66 7.38
C PHE A 206 -14.34 -33.81 6.18
N LEU A 207 -13.33 -34.25 5.42
CA LEU A 207 -12.82 -33.52 4.26
C LEU A 207 -13.91 -33.32 3.20
N VAL A 208 -14.66 -34.38 2.89
CA VAL A 208 -15.69 -34.37 1.84
C VAL A 208 -16.99 -33.68 2.29
N ASN A 209 -17.28 -33.62 3.59
CA ASN A 209 -18.52 -32.99 4.09
C ASN A 209 -18.33 -31.55 4.55
N SER A 210 -17.19 -31.26 5.18
CA SER A 210 -17.01 -30.04 5.98
C SER A 210 -15.84 -29.20 5.51
N SER A 211 -14.87 -29.77 4.78
CA SER A 211 -13.64 -29.08 4.35
C SER A 211 -13.38 -29.18 2.84
N ARG A 212 -14.44 -29.14 2.04
CA ARG A 212 -14.40 -29.22 0.57
C ARG A 212 -13.49 -28.19 -0.08
N VAL A 213 -13.53 -26.96 0.43
CA VAL A 213 -12.67 -25.85 -0.03
C VAL A 213 -11.20 -26.26 0.03
N LEU A 214 -10.77 -26.99 1.08
CA LEU A 214 -9.38 -27.44 1.18
C LEU A 214 -9.02 -28.47 0.10
N LEU A 215 -9.95 -29.36 -0.28
CA LEU A 215 -9.74 -30.31 -1.37
C LEU A 215 -9.64 -29.59 -2.72
N ASP A 216 -10.50 -28.60 -2.95
CA ASP A 216 -10.47 -27.77 -4.15
C ASP A 216 -9.16 -26.98 -4.24
N THR A 217 -8.75 -26.35 -3.14
CA THR A 217 -7.44 -25.69 -3.00
C THR A 217 -6.31 -26.67 -3.29
N THR A 218 -6.35 -27.90 -2.73
CA THR A 218 -5.31 -28.91 -2.97
C THR A 218 -5.18 -29.25 -4.46
N MET A 219 -6.29 -29.44 -5.17
CA MET A 219 -6.27 -29.68 -6.61
C MET A 219 -5.77 -28.46 -7.41
N GLN A 220 -6.17 -27.26 -7.01
CA GLN A 220 -5.71 -26.02 -7.64
C GLN A 220 -4.20 -25.84 -7.49
N LEU A 221 -3.66 -25.98 -6.27
CA LEU A 221 -2.24 -25.81 -5.99
C LEU A 221 -1.36 -26.83 -6.70
N LEU A 222 -1.84 -28.05 -6.89
CA LEU A 222 -1.16 -29.04 -7.75
C LEU A 222 -1.04 -28.57 -9.21
N GLY A 223 -2.04 -27.86 -9.71
CA GLY A 223 -2.03 -27.28 -11.06
C GLY A 223 -1.14 -26.04 -11.19
N ASP A 224 -1.06 -25.23 -10.14
CA ASP A 224 -0.28 -23.99 -10.13
C ASP A 224 1.25 -24.23 -10.05
N LEU A 225 1.67 -25.37 -9.47
CA LEU A 225 3.09 -25.72 -9.34
C LEU A 225 3.71 -26.22 -10.65
N LYS A 226 4.83 -25.61 -11.06
CA LYS A 226 5.59 -25.98 -12.27
C LYS A 226 6.17 -27.40 -12.18
N PRO A 227 6.40 -28.11 -13.29
CA PRO A 227 7.02 -29.45 -13.27
C PRO A 227 8.37 -29.45 -12.54
N GLY A 228 8.57 -30.39 -11.62
CA GLY A 228 9.79 -30.50 -10.81
C GLY A 228 9.93 -29.48 -9.67
N GLN A 229 8.98 -28.54 -9.51
CA GLN A 229 8.94 -27.60 -8.41
C GLN A 229 8.19 -28.21 -7.21
N CYS A 230 8.75 -28.07 -6.00
CA CYS A 230 8.12 -28.51 -4.74
C CYS A 230 7.59 -29.96 -4.77
N THR A 231 8.37 -30.90 -5.31
CA THR A 231 7.94 -32.30 -5.50
C THR A 231 7.41 -32.93 -4.21
N LYS A 232 8.05 -32.68 -3.07
CA LYS A 232 7.58 -33.14 -1.75
C LYS A 232 6.17 -32.67 -1.40
N LEU A 233 5.84 -31.40 -1.66
CA LEU A 233 4.49 -30.88 -1.43
C LEU A 233 3.48 -31.52 -2.40
N LYS A 234 3.85 -31.67 -3.69
CA LYS A 234 3.02 -32.36 -4.67
C LYS A 234 2.69 -33.78 -4.24
N VAL A 235 3.69 -34.53 -3.77
CA VAL A 235 3.52 -35.91 -3.29
C VAL A 235 2.54 -35.96 -2.12
N LEU A 236 2.69 -35.11 -1.11
CA LEU A 236 1.76 -35.06 0.04
C LEU A 236 0.32 -34.72 -0.38
N MET A 237 0.16 -33.75 -1.27
CA MET A 237 -1.16 -33.38 -1.81
C MET A 237 -1.79 -34.51 -2.63
N LEU A 238 -1.00 -35.19 -3.47
CA LEU A 238 -1.45 -36.34 -4.24
C LEU A 238 -1.80 -37.54 -3.36
N MET A 239 -1.01 -37.80 -2.31
CA MET A 239 -1.33 -38.82 -1.31
C MET A 239 -2.63 -38.50 -0.58
N THR A 240 -2.88 -37.24 -0.26
CA THR A 240 -4.16 -36.78 0.30
C THR A 240 -5.32 -37.12 -0.63
N LEU A 241 -5.22 -36.75 -1.92
CA LEU A 241 -6.27 -37.02 -2.91
C LEU A 241 -6.50 -38.52 -3.13
N TYR A 242 -5.43 -39.30 -3.22
CA TYR A 242 -5.51 -40.77 -3.29
C TYR A 242 -6.18 -41.35 -2.05
N ASN A 243 -5.81 -40.90 -0.86
CA ASN A 243 -6.44 -41.37 0.37
C ASN A 243 -7.94 -41.04 0.37
N VAL A 244 -8.33 -39.81 -0.01
CA VAL A 244 -9.73 -39.41 -0.17
C VAL A 244 -10.47 -40.28 -1.19
N SER A 245 -9.80 -40.67 -2.28
CA SER A 245 -10.39 -41.48 -3.35
C SER A 245 -10.69 -42.93 -2.95
N ILE A 246 -10.09 -43.44 -1.87
CA ILE A 246 -10.43 -44.76 -1.30
C ILE A 246 -11.91 -44.82 -0.87
N ASN A 247 -12.55 -43.69 -0.56
CA ASN A 247 -13.98 -43.63 -0.29
C ASN A 247 -14.75 -43.15 -1.53
N LEU A 248 -15.80 -43.88 -1.92
CA LEU A 248 -16.63 -43.58 -3.10
C LEU A 248 -17.16 -42.14 -3.12
N LYS A 249 -17.56 -41.59 -1.97
CA LYS A 249 -18.05 -40.20 -1.89
C LYS A 249 -16.93 -39.20 -2.19
N GLY A 250 -15.73 -39.46 -1.65
CA GLY A 250 -14.54 -38.66 -1.92
C GLY A 250 -14.10 -38.75 -3.37
N LEU A 251 -14.05 -39.96 -3.93
CA LEU A 251 -13.75 -40.16 -5.34
C LEU A 251 -14.76 -39.44 -6.26
N LYS A 252 -16.07 -39.59 -6.01
CA LYS A 252 -17.10 -38.86 -6.77
C LYS A 252 -16.90 -37.36 -6.67
N TYR A 253 -16.64 -36.83 -5.47
CA TYR A 253 -16.40 -35.40 -5.28
C TYR A 253 -15.23 -34.86 -6.10
N ILE A 254 -14.05 -35.49 -6.01
CA ILE A 254 -12.84 -34.99 -6.71
C ILE A 254 -12.95 -35.18 -8.23
N SER A 255 -13.57 -36.27 -8.69
CA SER A 255 -13.72 -36.61 -10.11
C SER A 255 -14.81 -35.80 -10.83
N GLU A 256 -15.75 -35.21 -10.09
CA GLU A 256 -16.75 -34.29 -10.62
C GLU A 256 -16.15 -32.93 -11.02
N SER A 257 -14.93 -32.61 -10.55
CA SER A 257 -14.24 -31.40 -10.97
C SER A 257 -13.86 -31.49 -12.46
N PRO A 258 -14.22 -30.49 -13.30
CA PRO A 258 -13.87 -30.49 -14.72
C PRO A 258 -12.37 -30.38 -14.96
N SER A 259 -11.59 -29.89 -13.98
CA SER A 259 -10.13 -29.82 -14.06
C SER A 259 -9.43 -31.11 -13.68
N PHE A 260 -10.14 -32.12 -13.17
CA PHE A 260 -9.54 -33.33 -12.61
C PHE A 260 -8.68 -34.10 -13.61
N VAL A 261 -9.23 -34.55 -14.74
CA VAL A 261 -8.45 -35.30 -15.74
C VAL A 261 -7.35 -34.44 -16.40
N PRO A 262 -7.60 -33.17 -16.78
CA PRO A 262 -6.54 -32.28 -17.24
C PRO A 262 -5.39 -32.13 -16.22
N LEU A 263 -5.69 -32.03 -14.93
CA LEU A 263 -4.71 -31.96 -13.85
C LEU A 263 -3.87 -33.23 -13.78
N LEU A 264 -4.50 -34.42 -13.83
CA LEU A 264 -3.75 -35.68 -13.86
C LEU A 264 -2.84 -35.75 -15.08
N SER A 265 -3.33 -35.36 -16.26
CA SER A 265 -2.50 -35.31 -17.47
C SER A 265 -1.32 -34.36 -17.35
N TRP A 266 -1.50 -33.23 -16.67
CA TRP A 266 -0.44 -32.26 -16.41
C TRP A 266 0.62 -32.84 -15.49
N LEU A 267 0.20 -33.46 -14.38
CA LEU A 267 1.10 -34.02 -13.37
C LEU A 267 1.86 -35.27 -13.85
N LEU A 268 1.33 -36.04 -14.82
CA LEU A 268 2.08 -37.13 -15.46
C LEU A 268 3.30 -36.64 -16.28
N LYS A 269 3.42 -35.33 -16.54
CA LYS A 269 4.59 -34.72 -17.20
C LYS A 269 5.67 -34.29 -16.21
N ASP A 270 5.45 -34.47 -14.91
CA ASP A 270 6.42 -34.08 -13.91
C ASP A 270 7.70 -34.94 -14.06
N PRO A 271 8.91 -34.34 -14.03
CA PRO A 271 10.15 -35.09 -14.08
C PRO A 271 10.37 -36.00 -12.86
N ASP A 272 9.69 -35.72 -11.75
CA ASP A 272 9.81 -36.52 -10.53
C ASP A 272 8.99 -37.82 -10.63
N PRO A 273 9.64 -38.99 -10.46
CA PRO A 273 8.96 -40.28 -10.61
C PRO A 273 7.96 -40.57 -9.48
N GLU A 274 8.13 -39.99 -8.30
CA GLU A 274 7.22 -40.21 -7.16
C GLU A 274 5.91 -39.45 -7.38
N VAL A 275 5.97 -38.23 -7.91
CA VAL A 275 4.79 -37.48 -8.36
C VAL A 275 3.99 -38.31 -9.37
N CYS A 276 4.65 -38.79 -10.43
CA CYS A 276 4.00 -39.62 -11.44
C CYS A 276 3.37 -40.90 -10.85
N LEU A 277 4.04 -41.53 -9.88
CA LEU A 277 3.55 -42.77 -9.25
C LEU A 277 2.23 -42.53 -8.51
N HIS A 278 2.14 -41.42 -7.75
CA HIS A 278 0.93 -41.08 -7.03
C HIS A 278 -0.20 -40.64 -7.96
N VAL A 279 0.11 -40.00 -9.09
CA VAL A 279 -0.89 -39.74 -10.13
C VAL A 279 -1.45 -41.04 -10.69
N LEU A 280 -0.60 -42.01 -11.04
CA LEU A 280 -1.06 -43.31 -11.55
C LEU A 280 -1.93 -44.07 -10.53
N ARG A 281 -1.59 -44.03 -9.24
CA ARG A 281 -2.42 -44.61 -8.17
C ARG A 281 -3.79 -43.96 -8.08
N LEU A 282 -3.85 -42.64 -8.20
CA LEU A 282 -5.11 -41.91 -8.21
C LEU A 282 -5.95 -42.26 -9.45
N VAL A 283 -5.32 -42.39 -10.63
CA VAL A 283 -6.00 -42.86 -11.85
C VAL A 283 -6.54 -44.28 -11.66
N GLN A 284 -5.74 -45.18 -11.09
CA GLN A 284 -6.17 -46.55 -10.80
C GLN A 284 -7.41 -46.57 -9.90
N SER A 285 -7.48 -45.71 -8.88
CA SER A 285 -8.69 -45.61 -8.03
C SER A 285 -9.95 -45.21 -8.80
N VAL A 286 -9.80 -44.42 -9.87
CA VAL A 286 -10.92 -44.05 -10.76
C VAL A 286 -11.32 -45.23 -11.64
N VAL A 287 -10.32 -45.89 -12.25
CA VAL A 287 -10.51 -47.00 -13.19
C VAL A 287 -11.19 -48.20 -12.52
N LEU A 288 -10.84 -48.49 -11.26
CA LEU A 288 -11.46 -49.57 -10.49
C LEU A 288 -12.93 -49.29 -10.14
N GLU A 289 -13.35 -48.03 -10.10
CA GLU A 289 -14.71 -47.62 -9.77
C GLU A 289 -15.52 -47.33 -11.04
N THR A 290 -16.09 -48.40 -11.62
CA THR A 290 -16.78 -48.40 -12.93
C THR A 290 -17.81 -47.27 -13.14
N GLU A 291 -18.59 -46.91 -12.12
CA GLU A 291 -19.55 -45.79 -12.19
C GLU A 291 -18.87 -44.44 -12.42
N VAL A 292 -17.69 -44.23 -11.82
CA VAL A 292 -16.93 -42.99 -11.97
C VAL A 292 -16.16 -43.03 -13.28
N PHE A 293 -15.52 -44.17 -13.58
CA PHE A 293 -14.77 -44.35 -14.82
C PHE A 293 -15.64 -44.11 -16.06
N SER A 294 -16.85 -44.67 -16.13
CA SER A 294 -17.76 -44.51 -17.28
C SER A 294 -18.08 -43.05 -17.62
N LYS A 295 -18.11 -42.15 -16.62
CA LYS A 295 -18.32 -40.71 -16.82
C LYS A 295 -17.09 -39.99 -17.36
N LEU A 296 -15.90 -40.49 -17.04
CA LEU A 296 -14.62 -39.89 -17.41
C LEU A 296 -13.91 -40.61 -18.56
N ALA A 297 -14.45 -41.74 -19.02
CA ALA A 297 -13.82 -42.60 -20.02
C ALA A 297 -13.38 -41.82 -21.25
N SER A 298 -14.24 -40.97 -21.81
CA SER A 298 -13.90 -40.16 -23.00
C SER A 298 -12.70 -39.24 -22.80
N GLN A 299 -12.48 -38.73 -21.58
CA GLN A 299 -11.33 -37.88 -21.25
C GLN A 299 -10.07 -38.72 -21.03
N PHE A 300 -10.20 -39.91 -20.43
CA PHE A 300 -9.07 -40.85 -20.29
C PHE A 300 -8.63 -41.44 -21.62
N HIS A 301 -9.56 -41.61 -22.57
CA HIS A 301 -9.27 -42.02 -23.95
C HIS A 301 -8.71 -40.89 -24.82
N ASP A 302 -8.48 -39.69 -24.27
CA ASP A 302 -7.67 -38.69 -24.99
C ASP A 302 -6.31 -39.32 -25.31
N SER A 303 -5.98 -39.27 -26.61
CA SER A 303 -4.71 -39.70 -27.16
C SER A 303 -3.52 -39.21 -26.34
N MET A 304 -3.55 -37.99 -25.80
CA MET A 304 -2.43 -37.48 -25.00
C MET A 304 -2.29 -38.18 -23.65
N PHE A 305 -3.39 -38.45 -22.95
CA PHE A 305 -3.33 -39.05 -21.62
C PHE A 305 -2.78 -40.48 -21.67
N LEU A 306 -3.33 -41.31 -22.58
CA LEU A 306 -2.87 -42.69 -22.76
C LEU A 306 -1.42 -42.74 -23.27
N GLN A 307 -0.99 -41.82 -24.14
CA GLN A 307 0.40 -41.78 -24.62
C GLN A 307 1.40 -41.50 -23.49
N HIS A 308 1.06 -40.67 -22.50
CA HIS A 308 1.90 -40.50 -21.32
C HIS A 308 2.02 -41.81 -20.52
N ILE A 309 0.90 -42.52 -20.28
CA ILE A 309 0.94 -43.81 -19.56
C ILE A 309 1.77 -44.85 -20.33
N ILE A 310 1.62 -44.93 -21.66
CA ILE A 310 2.42 -45.81 -22.53
C ILE A 310 3.91 -45.45 -22.48
N THR A 311 4.24 -44.18 -22.32
CA THR A 311 5.63 -43.74 -22.15
C THR A 311 6.17 -44.19 -20.79
N ILE A 312 5.38 -44.02 -19.72
CA ILE A 312 5.77 -44.43 -18.36
C ILE A 312 5.87 -45.96 -18.23
N SER A 313 5.07 -46.74 -18.97
CA SER A 313 5.15 -48.21 -19.01
C SER A 313 6.44 -48.74 -19.65
N LYS A 314 7.29 -47.85 -20.17
CA LYS A 314 8.64 -48.14 -20.66
C LYS A 314 9.75 -47.51 -19.79
N SER A 315 9.39 -46.93 -18.65
CA SER A 315 10.32 -46.28 -17.72
C SER A 315 11.36 -47.27 -17.16
N GLN A 316 12.52 -46.73 -16.78
CA GLN A 316 13.54 -47.48 -16.04
C GLN A 316 13.14 -47.70 -14.58
N ASN A 317 12.26 -46.86 -14.03
CA ASN A 317 11.75 -47.04 -12.67
C ASN A 317 10.78 -48.23 -12.63
N PHE A 318 11.16 -49.27 -11.88
CA PHE A 318 10.41 -50.52 -11.80
C PHE A 318 8.97 -50.32 -11.32
N SER A 319 8.76 -49.58 -10.23
CA SER A 319 7.44 -49.38 -9.63
C SER A 319 6.50 -48.61 -10.56
N LEU A 320 7.01 -47.55 -11.21
CA LEU A 320 6.24 -46.80 -12.21
C LEU A 320 5.85 -47.67 -13.41
N ARG A 321 6.82 -48.43 -13.92
CA ARG A 321 6.60 -49.30 -15.07
C ARG A 321 5.53 -50.34 -14.79
N THR A 322 5.62 -51.03 -13.67
CA THR A 322 4.66 -52.08 -13.29
C THR A 322 3.26 -51.51 -13.15
N LEU A 323 3.09 -50.42 -12.39
CA LEU A 323 1.77 -49.81 -12.19
C LEU A 323 1.17 -49.27 -13.50
N ALA A 324 1.98 -48.69 -14.38
CA ALA A 324 1.51 -48.22 -15.68
C ALA A 324 1.10 -49.38 -16.60
N GLN A 325 1.79 -50.53 -16.54
CA GLN A 325 1.42 -51.73 -17.32
C GLN A 325 0.10 -52.33 -16.82
N GLU A 326 -0.06 -52.49 -15.51
CA GLU A 326 -1.32 -52.95 -14.89
C GLU A 326 -2.48 -52.04 -15.29
N LEU A 327 -2.30 -50.71 -15.18
CA LEU A 327 -3.34 -49.75 -15.51
C LEU A 327 -3.75 -49.80 -17.00
N LEU A 328 -2.79 -50.03 -17.92
CA LEU A 328 -3.08 -50.23 -19.34
C LEU A 328 -3.85 -51.52 -19.62
N GLU A 329 -3.65 -52.56 -18.82
CA GLU A 329 -4.45 -53.79 -18.90
C GLU A 329 -5.87 -53.55 -18.37
N ASP A 330 -6.01 -52.83 -17.26
CA ASP A 330 -7.31 -52.47 -16.68
C ASP A 330 -8.16 -51.65 -17.68
N PHE A 331 -7.57 -50.67 -18.36
CA PHE A 331 -8.25 -49.91 -19.42
C PHE A 331 -8.78 -50.83 -20.54
N LYS A 332 -7.98 -51.79 -21.01
CA LYS A 332 -8.41 -52.74 -22.05
C LYS A 332 -9.58 -53.60 -21.59
N VAL A 333 -9.51 -54.15 -20.37
CA VAL A 333 -10.58 -55.00 -19.83
C VAL A 333 -11.90 -54.25 -19.75
N LEU A 334 -11.86 -52.96 -19.41
CA LEU A 334 -13.05 -52.12 -19.33
C LEU A 334 -13.60 -51.72 -20.71
N GLU A 335 -12.74 -51.57 -21.72
CA GLU A 335 -13.17 -51.40 -23.12
C GLU A 335 -13.94 -52.61 -23.66
N PHE A 336 -13.65 -53.84 -23.19
CA PHE A 336 -14.38 -55.04 -23.58
C PHE A 336 -15.67 -55.29 -22.78
N LYS A 337 -15.92 -54.55 -21.70
CA LYS A 337 -17.09 -54.69 -20.82
C LYS A 337 -18.15 -53.59 -20.98
N GLY A 338 -17.84 -52.52 -21.71
CA GLY A 338 -18.78 -51.45 -22.10
C GLY A 338 -19.45 -51.72 -23.43
#